data_AF-A0A8C5P706-F1
#
_entry.id   AF-A0A8C5P706-F1
#
_cell.length_a   1.000
_cell.length_b   1.000
_cell.length_c   1.000
_cell.angle_alpha   90.00
_cell.angle_beta   90.00
_cell.angle_gamma   90.00
#
_symmetry.space_group_name_H-M   'P 1'
#
loop_
_entity.id
_entity.type
_entity.pdbx_description
1 polymer ?
#
loop_
_entity_poly.entity_id
_entity_poly.type
_entity_poly.pdbx_seq_one_letter_code
_entity_poly.pdbx_strand_id
1 'polypeptide(L)'
;MSHQSHCFSSRSANNVGSKGHKISLGSGHCGKSGHGSGHGSGNGSGHGFGGIGYGFGGSGCSGGITQVTVNRGLLAPLNLDIDTNIQRVRTQERNQIMGLNDKFASFIDKVRFLEQQNKMLETKWSLLQDQQTSRVQTEPLFEAFTGNLRRQLESMGCERGRLETDRNSMEQSVEELRRRYDEEVNRRTAAENEFSGLKRDVDAAFMHKAELQVKADSLSDEINFLRTLYDAEISQLQGQISDTSVVVSMNNSRDLDLNGIIGEVRAQYEDIANRSRGEAEAMYQSRFAELQTAAGRSGNNLQSSRDEICSLNRAIQSLRGEIDSVNAQRSGLESAINEAEGRGEAAVKNAKGKLSELEAALQKAKQDMARQLREYQELMNVKLALDIEITTYKKMLEGEEARTGSVVMAQLSEVQSGLSAFNCQVRSEMLAYRSESHRLQC
;
A
#
# COMPACT_ATOMS: atom_id res chain seq x y z
N MET A 1 -0.74 -47.53 -70.24
CA MET A 1 -0.43 -46.24 -70.88
C MET A 1 -0.40 -45.19 -69.80
N SER A 2 0.76 -44.58 -69.66
CA SER A 2 1.13 -43.56 -68.67
C SER A 2 0.42 -42.24 -68.95
N HIS A 3 -0.04 -41.52 -67.90
CA HIS A 3 -0.15 -40.05 -67.80
C HIS A 3 -0.55 -39.76 -66.34
N GLN A 4 0.34 -39.32 -65.44
CA GLN A 4 1.01 -38.02 -65.31
C GLN A 4 0.10 -36.91 -64.75
N SER A 5 0.11 -36.84 -63.41
CA SER A 5 0.22 -35.67 -62.53
C SER A 5 -0.31 -34.30 -62.96
N HIS A 6 -1.15 -33.70 -62.09
CA HIS A 6 -1.05 -32.29 -61.71
C HIS A 6 -1.30 -32.09 -60.21
N CYS A 7 -0.35 -31.44 -59.55
CA CYS A 7 -0.38 -30.98 -58.18
C CYS A 7 -0.99 -29.57 -58.10
N PHE A 8 -1.77 -29.29 -57.05
CA PHE A 8 -1.80 -27.98 -56.38
C PHE A 8 -1.81 -28.25 -54.87
N SER A 9 -0.70 -27.95 -54.21
CA SER A 9 -0.55 -28.00 -52.75
C SER A 9 -0.09 -26.63 -52.29
N SER A 10 -0.90 -26.00 -51.43
CA SER A 10 -0.61 -24.71 -50.84
C SER A 10 0.08 -24.90 -49.48
N ARG A 11 1.36 -24.49 -49.46
CA ARG A 11 2.08 -23.81 -48.37
C ARG A 11 1.78 -24.27 -46.92
N SER A 12 2.70 -25.05 -46.37
CA SER A 12 3.04 -24.99 -44.94
C SER A 12 4.56 -24.83 -44.83
N ALA A 13 4.99 -23.71 -44.27
CA ALA A 13 6.38 -23.47 -43.89
C ALA A 13 6.37 -23.06 -42.41
N ASN A 14 6.63 -24.04 -41.55
CA ASN A 14 7.07 -23.81 -40.19
C ASN A 14 8.52 -23.31 -40.25
N ASN A 15 8.77 -22.12 -39.70
CA ASN A 15 10.10 -21.79 -39.21
C ASN A 15 9.99 -21.27 -37.77
N VAL A 16 10.67 -22.00 -36.90
CA VAL A 16 10.80 -21.79 -35.47
C VAL A 16 12.03 -20.92 -35.24
N GLY A 17 11.91 -19.95 -34.34
CA GLY A 17 13.04 -19.40 -33.61
C GLY A 17 13.36 -17.94 -33.89
N SER A 18 12.72 -17.04 -33.13
CA SER A 18 13.31 -15.75 -32.81
C SER A 18 13.26 -15.51 -31.31
N LYS A 19 14.45 -15.34 -30.75
CA LYS A 19 14.77 -15.07 -29.36
C LYS A 19 14.37 -13.64 -28.99
N GLY A 20 13.77 -13.52 -27.80
CA GLY A 20 13.95 -12.46 -26.81
C GLY A 20 14.02 -11.01 -27.30
N HIS A 21 12.93 -10.27 -27.08
CA HIS A 21 12.99 -8.83 -26.83
C HIS A 21 12.22 -8.55 -25.53
N LYS A 22 12.97 -8.26 -24.46
CA LYS A 22 12.41 -7.64 -23.25
C LYS A 22 12.33 -6.15 -23.51
N ILE A 23 11.11 -5.62 -23.60
CA ILE A 23 10.86 -4.18 -23.66
C ILE A 23 10.60 -3.72 -22.23
N SER A 24 11.54 -2.99 -21.64
CA SER A 24 11.33 -2.22 -20.43
C SER A 24 10.78 -0.85 -20.79
N LEU A 25 9.51 -0.59 -20.48
CA LEU A 25 9.02 0.73 -20.12
C LEU A 25 8.93 0.72 -18.58
N GLY A 26 9.39 1.70 -17.81
CA GLY A 26 9.67 3.09 -18.08
C GLY A 26 9.24 3.83 -16.82
N SER A 27 10.09 3.85 -15.79
CA SER A 27 9.85 4.64 -14.57
C SER A 27 10.56 5.97 -14.71
N GLY A 28 9.79 7.02 -14.94
CA GLY A 28 10.24 8.39 -15.08
C GLY A 28 9.88 9.23 -13.86
N HIS A 29 10.92 9.52 -13.06
CA HIS A 29 11.25 10.80 -12.42
C HIS A 29 10.20 11.62 -11.63
N CYS A 30 10.49 11.85 -10.34
CA CYS A 30 10.83 13.16 -9.71
C CYS A 30 10.78 13.01 -8.17
N GLY A 31 11.59 13.66 -7.33
CA GLY A 31 12.67 14.61 -7.57
C GLY A 31 13.37 15.02 -6.26
N LYS A 32 14.47 15.76 -6.45
CA LYS A 32 14.98 16.86 -5.62
C LYS A 32 15.30 16.56 -4.14
N SER A 33 16.59 16.32 -3.88
CA SER A 33 17.26 16.75 -2.65
C SER A 33 18.38 17.72 -3.04
N GLY A 34 18.19 19.00 -2.73
CA GLY A 34 19.15 20.07 -3.00
C GLY A 34 19.40 20.92 -1.76
N HIS A 35 20.70 21.16 -1.54
CA HIS A 35 21.37 22.36 -1.00
C HIS A 35 21.42 22.69 0.51
N GLY A 36 22.64 23.03 0.94
CA GLY A 36 23.01 23.98 2.01
C GLY A 36 23.76 23.33 3.18
N SER A 37 25.10 23.39 3.33
CA SER A 37 26.06 24.50 3.54
C SER A 37 26.16 25.05 4.98
N GLY A 38 27.39 25.03 5.54
CA GLY A 38 27.87 25.80 6.71
C GLY A 38 28.65 24.93 7.73
N HIS A 39 29.99 24.85 7.75
CA HIS A 39 31.04 25.76 8.27
C HIS A 39 31.00 26.11 9.78
N GLY A 40 32.14 25.89 10.45
CA GLY A 40 32.57 26.47 11.74
C GLY A 40 32.67 25.44 12.89
N SER A 41 33.85 24.89 13.24
CA SER A 41 34.97 25.45 14.04
C SER A 41 34.69 25.60 15.55
N GLY A 42 35.54 25.00 16.39
CA GLY A 42 35.93 25.60 17.68
C GLY A 42 35.98 24.72 18.93
N ASN A 43 37.20 24.44 19.37
CA ASN A 43 37.71 23.96 20.66
C ASN A 43 36.94 24.30 21.97
N GLY A 44 37.17 23.44 22.98
CA GLY A 44 37.14 23.78 24.41
C GLY A 44 36.79 22.55 25.27
N SER A 45 37.72 21.76 25.82
CA SER A 45 38.47 22.01 27.06
C SER A 45 37.58 22.41 28.25
N GLY A 46 37.06 21.42 28.97
CA GLY A 46 36.39 21.61 30.26
C GLY A 46 36.76 20.49 31.22
N HIS A 47 37.60 20.83 32.20
CA HIS A 47 38.09 19.92 33.24
C HIS A 47 36.96 19.55 34.20
N GLY A 48 36.67 18.24 34.30
CA GLY A 48 35.84 17.68 35.36
C GLY A 48 36.62 17.54 36.66
N PHE A 49 36.34 18.42 37.62
CA PHE A 49 36.68 18.23 39.03
C PHE A 49 35.80 17.11 39.60
N GLY A 50 36.42 15.96 39.89
CA GLY A 50 35.87 14.90 40.72
C GLY A 50 36.49 14.98 42.12
N GLY A 51 35.64 15.13 43.13
CA GLY A 51 36.05 15.41 44.50
C GLY A 51 36.35 14.18 45.37
N ILE A 52 36.94 14.53 46.52
CA ILE A 52 36.80 13.98 47.87
C ILE A 52 37.29 12.54 48.12
N GLY A 53 38.36 12.47 48.92
CA GLY A 53 38.71 11.31 49.73
C GLY A 53 39.39 11.77 51.03
N TYR A 54 38.65 11.70 52.13
CA TYR A 54 39.17 11.84 53.49
C TYR A 54 40.11 10.67 53.84
N GLY A 55 41.18 10.94 54.57
CA GLY A 55 42.11 9.91 55.05
C GLY A 55 42.99 10.42 56.19
N PHE A 56 42.54 10.16 57.42
CA PHE A 56 43.30 10.25 58.67
C PHE A 56 44.55 9.35 58.59
N GLY A 57 45.70 9.83 59.05
CA GLY A 57 46.92 9.02 59.14
C GLY A 57 48.02 9.76 59.88
N GLY A 58 48.08 9.56 61.20
CA GLY A 58 49.19 10.01 62.02
C GLY A 58 50.42 9.10 61.88
N SER A 59 51.59 9.73 61.88
CA SER A 59 52.91 9.21 62.31
C SER A 59 53.85 10.42 62.24
N GLY A 60 54.48 10.92 63.31
CA GLY A 60 55.33 10.17 64.22
C GLY A 60 56.75 10.13 63.63
N CYS A 61 57.63 11.05 64.08
CA CYS A 61 59.11 11.05 64.07
C CYS A 61 59.56 12.50 64.38
N SER A 62 60.00 12.90 65.58
CA SER A 62 61.16 12.48 66.39
C SER A 62 62.51 12.75 65.74
N GLY A 63 63.27 13.69 66.35
CA GLY A 63 64.71 13.88 66.16
C GLY A 63 65.06 15.25 65.55
N GLY A 64 65.87 16.12 66.15
CA GLY A 64 66.62 16.07 67.39
C GLY A 64 67.19 17.48 67.63
N ILE A 65 67.19 17.90 68.88
CA ILE A 65 67.76 19.18 69.33
C ILE A 65 69.28 19.05 69.30
N THR A 66 69.94 19.82 68.44
CA THR A 66 71.40 19.97 68.45
C THR A 66 71.82 21.00 69.50
N GLN A 67 72.78 20.61 70.33
CA GLN A 67 73.37 21.39 71.41
C GLN A 67 74.09 22.64 70.85
N VAL A 68 73.59 23.83 71.18
CA VAL A 68 74.25 25.10 70.84
C VAL A 68 75.29 25.42 71.92
N THR A 69 76.56 25.30 71.56
CA THR A 69 77.69 25.70 72.39
C THR A 69 77.74 27.23 72.52
N VAL A 70 77.40 27.75 73.71
CA VAL A 70 77.41 29.19 74.00
C VAL A 70 78.85 29.67 74.24
N ASN A 71 79.39 30.42 73.29
CA ASN A 71 80.70 31.07 73.41
C ASN A 71 80.56 32.33 74.29
N ARG A 72 80.93 32.24 75.58
CA ARG A 72 80.77 33.31 76.59
C ARG A 72 81.65 34.55 76.38
N GLY A 73 82.33 34.68 75.23
CA GLY A 73 83.13 35.86 74.83
C GLY A 73 82.49 36.78 73.77
N LEU A 74 81.28 36.46 73.27
CA LEU A 74 80.58 37.26 72.25
C LEU A 74 79.37 38.06 72.82
N LEU A 75 79.32 38.23 74.14
CA LEU A 75 78.34 39.06 74.87
C LEU A 75 78.87 40.47 75.15
N ALA A 76 79.51 41.09 74.16
CA ALA A 76 79.83 42.51 74.15
C ALA A 76 78.90 43.21 73.13
N PRO A 77 78.10 44.22 73.52
CA PRO A 77 77.26 44.96 72.58
C PRO A 77 78.16 45.67 71.53
N LEU A 78 78.16 45.16 70.30
CA LEU A 78 78.74 45.87 69.16
C LEU A 78 77.73 46.93 68.71
N ASN A 79 78.00 48.18 69.11
CA ASN A 79 77.25 49.35 68.69
C ASN A 79 77.58 49.66 67.21
N LEU A 80 76.78 49.11 66.30
CA LEU A 80 76.75 49.56 64.90
C LEU A 80 75.83 50.77 64.85
N ASP A 81 76.39 51.96 65.02
CA ASP A 81 75.69 53.21 64.71
C ASP A 81 75.32 53.18 63.21
N ILE A 82 74.09 52.77 62.91
CA ILE A 82 73.53 52.82 61.56
C ILE A 82 73.39 54.29 61.18
N ASP A 83 74.14 54.70 60.16
CA ASP A 83 74.18 56.06 59.62
C ASP A 83 72.76 56.66 59.44
N THR A 84 72.51 57.74 60.18
CA THR A 84 71.23 58.45 60.27
C THR A 84 70.75 58.96 58.90
N ASN A 85 71.65 59.18 57.94
CA ASN A 85 71.29 59.58 56.58
C ASN A 85 70.70 58.43 55.75
N ILE A 86 71.18 57.19 55.93
CA ILE A 86 70.66 56.00 55.24
C ILE A 86 69.27 55.64 55.77
N GLN A 87 69.02 55.81 57.07
CA GLN A 87 67.67 55.66 57.63
C GLN A 87 66.70 56.69 57.05
N ARG A 88 67.12 57.94 56.85
CA ARG A 88 66.26 58.99 56.30
C ARG A 88 65.85 58.71 54.85
N VAL A 89 66.80 58.30 53.99
CA VAL A 89 66.52 57.92 52.59
C VAL A 89 65.63 56.68 52.52
N ARG A 90 65.91 55.64 53.31
CA ARG A 90 65.05 54.45 53.38
C ARG A 90 63.63 54.77 53.86
N THR A 91 63.48 55.73 54.78
CA THR A 91 62.17 56.16 55.26
C THR A 91 61.43 56.95 54.18
N GLN A 92 62.13 57.77 53.40
CA GLN A 92 61.55 58.53 52.29
C GLN A 92 61.16 57.61 51.11
N GLU A 93 62.00 56.66 50.72
CA GLU A 93 61.68 55.62 49.73
C GLU A 93 60.52 54.74 50.20
N ARG A 94 60.51 54.34 51.47
CA ARG A 94 59.39 53.62 52.08
C ARG A 94 58.10 54.43 51.98
N ASN A 95 58.11 55.72 52.26
CA ASN A 95 56.92 56.58 52.15
C ASN A 95 56.46 56.77 50.71
N GLN A 96 57.38 56.85 49.74
CA GLN A 96 57.03 56.90 48.31
C GLN A 96 56.44 55.56 47.83
N ILE A 97 57.02 54.44 48.26
CA ILE A 97 56.49 53.09 47.98
C ILE A 97 55.13 52.91 48.66
N MET A 98 54.94 53.42 49.88
CA MET A 98 53.63 53.44 50.53
C MET A 98 52.62 54.28 49.75
N GLY A 99 52.96 55.51 49.34
CA GLY A 99 52.05 56.34 48.55
C GLY A 99 51.74 55.79 47.16
N LEU A 100 52.67 55.06 46.54
CA LEU A 100 52.41 54.32 45.29
C LEU A 100 51.55 53.08 45.54
N ASN A 101 51.80 52.34 46.63
CA ASN A 101 50.99 51.20 47.02
C ASN A 101 49.56 51.61 47.38
N ASP A 102 49.35 52.74 48.03
CA ASP A 102 48.01 53.27 48.31
C ASP A 102 47.29 53.64 47.00
N LYS A 103 48.02 54.21 46.03
CA LYS A 103 47.47 54.47 44.68
C LYS A 103 47.17 53.17 43.94
N PHE A 104 48.02 52.15 44.02
CA PHE A 104 47.77 50.83 43.44
C PHE A 104 46.59 50.14 44.10
N ALA A 105 46.45 50.22 45.43
CA ALA A 105 45.30 49.71 46.14
C ALA A 105 44.02 50.40 45.67
N SER A 106 44.03 51.73 45.55
CA SER A 106 42.87 52.48 45.02
C SER A 106 42.53 52.12 43.57
N PHE A 107 43.52 51.83 42.74
CA PHE A 107 43.31 51.40 41.36
C PHE A 107 42.78 49.96 41.28
N ILE A 108 43.29 49.05 42.11
CA ILE A 108 42.80 47.68 42.24
C ILE A 108 41.34 47.69 42.71
N ASP A 109 41.00 48.52 43.69
CA ASP A 109 39.63 48.67 44.17
C ASP A 109 38.71 49.22 43.07
N LYS A 110 39.21 50.16 42.27
CA LYS A 110 38.45 50.70 41.12
C LYS A 110 38.24 49.66 40.02
N VAL A 111 39.25 48.87 39.69
CA VAL A 111 39.15 47.77 38.71
C VAL A 111 38.17 46.71 39.22
N ARG A 112 38.28 46.29 40.49
CA ARG A 112 37.32 45.34 41.09
C ARG A 112 35.89 45.86 41.08
N PHE A 113 35.70 47.14 41.37
CA PHE A 113 34.38 47.77 41.31
C PHE A 113 33.81 47.77 39.88
N LEU A 114 34.64 48.07 38.88
CA LEU A 114 34.24 48.05 37.47
C LEU A 114 34.00 46.61 36.97
N GLU A 115 34.81 45.64 37.37
CA GLU A 115 34.59 44.22 37.08
C GLU A 115 33.27 43.72 37.69
N GLN A 116 32.99 44.13 38.93
CA GLN A 116 31.74 43.78 39.59
C GLN A 116 30.54 44.43 38.90
N GLN A 117 30.66 45.68 38.44
CA GLN A 117 29.64 46.34 37.63
C GLN A 117 29.44 45.68 36.26
N ASN A 118 30.51 45.32 35.56
CA ASN A 118 30.41 44.61 34.28
C ASN A 118 29.76 43.25 34.45
N LYS A 119 30.12 42.50 35.50
CA LYS A 119 29.47 41.22 35.82
C LYS A 119 27.98 41.37 36.14
N MET A 120 27.61 42.46 36.83
CA MET A 120 26.19 42.81 37.05
C MET A 120 25.47 43.16 35.75
N LEU A 121 26.13 43.86 34.82
CA LEU A 121 25.56 44.19 33.51
C LEU A 121 25.43 42.96 32.62
N GLU A 122 26.42 42.06 32.62
CA GLU A 122 26.38 40.78 31.90
C GLU A 122 25.24 39.89 32.40
N THR A 123 25.08 39.76 33.72
CA THR A 123 23.96 39.00 34.29
C THR A 123 22.62 39.64 33.98
N LYS A 124 22.51 40.97 34.04
CA LYS A 124 21.30 41.69 33.64
C LYS A 124 20.99 41.52 32.15
N TRP A 125 22.02 41.53 31.29
CA TRP A 125 21.88 41.30 29.85
C TRP A 125 21.41 39.88 29.57
N SER A 126 22.03 38.87 30.18
CA SER A 126 21.62 37.46 30.07
C SER A 126 20.16 37.28 30.50
N LEU A 127 19.77 37.87 31.64
CA LEU A 127 18.41 37.78 32.14
C LEU A 127 17.40 38.45 31.20
N LEU A 128 17.73 39.61 30.63
CA LEU A 128 16.87 40.29 29.66
C LEU A 128 16.76 39.50 28.35
N GLN A 129 17.86 38.88 27.90
CA GLN A 129 17.88 38.04 26.71
C GLN A 129 17.01 36.78 26.89
N ASP A 130 17.12 36.11 28.05
CA ASP A 130 16.29 34.96 28.41
C ASP A 130 14.80 35.34 28.59
N GLN A 131 14.54 36.54 29.10
CA GLN A 131 13.18 37.03 29.26
C GLN A 131 12.55 37.40 27.90
N GLN A 132 13.35 37.91 26.95
CA GLN A 132 12.90 38.24 25.60
C GLN A 132 12.63 36.99 24.74
N THR A 133 13.41 35.93 24.90
CA THR A 133 13.13 34.62 24.27
C THR A 133 11.91 33.94 24.89
N SER A 134 11.64 34.15 26.18
CA SER A 134 10.46 33.63 26.87
C SER A 134 9.15 34.34 26.51
N ARG A 135 9.19 35.64 26.20
CA ARG A 135 7.98 36.48 26.03
C ARG A 135 7.19 36.24 24.73
N VAL A 136 7.74 35.51 23.76
CA VAL A 136 7.09 35.28 22.44
C VAL A 136 7.22 33.82 21.99
N GLN A 137 6.62 32.89 22.74
CA GLN A 137 6.49 31.48 22.31
C GLN A 137 5.08 31.16 21.78
N THR A 138 4.54 32.01 20.91
CA THR A 138 3.28 31.73 20.20
C THR A 138 3.49 30.90 18.93
N GLU A 139 4.71 30.88 18.41
CA GLU A 139 5.10 30.17 17.19
C GLU A 139 4.86 28.65 17.28
N PRO A 140 5.22 27.96 18.39
CA PRO A 140 4.94 26.52 18.53
C PRO A 140 3.44 26.19 18.54
N LEU A 141 2.59 27.10 19.04
CA LEU A 141 1.13 26.92 19.03
C LEU A 141 0.56 27.05 17.62
N PHE A 142 1.00 28.06 16.86
CA PHE A 142 0.62 28.22 15.45
C PHE A 142 1.16 27.09 14.57
N GLU A 143 2.38 26.61 14.83
CA GLU A 143 2.96 25.47 14.12
C GLU A 143 2.19 24.18 14.41
N ALA A 144 1.81 23.94 15.67
CA ALA A 144 0.99 22.79 16.05
C ALA A 144 -0.42 22.85 15.43
N PHE A 145 -1.05 24.04 15.41
CA PHE A 145 -2.36 24.24 14.79
C PHE A 145 -2.30 24.07 13.26
N THR A 146 -1.29 24.66 12.61
CA THR A 146 -1.04 24.52 11.19
C THR A 146 -0.75 23.06 10.83
N GLY A 147 0.04 22.36 11.64
CA GLY A 147 0.31 20.93 11.48
C GLY A 147 -0.94 20.05 11.65
N ASN A 148 -1.86 20.42 12.54
CA ASN A 148 -3.15 19.74 12.67
C ASN A 148 -4.03 19.96 11.43
N LEU A 149 -4.16 21.21 10.96
CA LEU A 149 -4.90 21.53 9.74
C LEU A 149 -4.33 20.81 8.51
N ARG A 150 -3.00 20.73 8.37
CA ARG A 150 -2.36 19.96 7.30
C ARG A 150 -2.69 18.47 7.37
N ARG A 151 -2.63 17.87 8.57
CA ARG A 151 -3.03 16.46 8.77
C ARG A 151 -4.51 16.21 8.46
N GLN A 152 -5.40 17.15 8.82
CA GLN A 152 -6.81 17.05 8.46
C GLN A 152 -7.00 17.12 6.94
N LEU A 153 -6.30 18.03 6.26
CA LEU A 153 -6.36 18.16 4.81
C LEU A 153 -5.81 16.91 4.10
N GLU A 154 -4.74 16.32 4.61
CA GLU A 154 -4.19 15.04 4.12
C GLU A 154 -5.19 13.89 4.34
N SER A 155 -5.79 13.78 5.53
CA SER A 155 -6.82 12.78 5.84
C SER A 155 -8.02 12.89 4.90
N MET A 156 -8.56 14.10 4.73
CA MET A 156 -9.65 14.36 3.79
C MET A 156 -9.23 14.09 2.34
N GLY A 157 -7.97 14.36 1.99
CA GLY A 157 -7.39 14.04 0.69
C GLY A 157 -7.33 12.53 0.43
N CYS A 158 -6.93 11.74 1.42
CA CYS A 158 -6.93 10.28 1.37
C CYS A 158 -8.35 9.73 1.26
N GLU A 159 -9.30 10.23 2.06
CA GLU A 159 -10.70 9.82 1.98
C GLU A 159 -11.33 10.16 0.63
N ARG A 160 -11.05 11.35 0.10
CA ARG A 160 -11.46 11.73 -1.26
C ARG A 160 -10.89 10.77 -2.30
N GLY A 161 -9.60 10.44 -2.21
CA GLY A 161 -8.96 9.48 -3.12
C GLY A 161 -9.62 8.10 -3.06
N ARG A 162 -9.93 7.61 -1.85
CA ARG A 162 -10.66 6.36 -1.65
C ARG A 162 -12.07 6.40 -2.24
N LEU A 163 -12.81 7.48 -2.01
CA LEU A 163 -14.15 7.66 -2.57
C LEU A 163 -14.11 7.76 -4.10
N GLU A 164 -13.08 8.38 -4.68
CA GLU A 164 -12.88 8.43 -6.13
C GLU A 164 -12.64 7.03 -6.71
N THR A 165 -11.83 6.19 -6.04
CA THR A 165 -11.62 4.80 -6.47
C THR A 165 -12.87 3.96 -6.35
N ASP A 166 -13.64 4.10 -5.26
CA ASP A 166 -14.90 3.40 -5.06
C ASP A 166 -15.93 3.83 -6.11
N ARG A 167 -16.00 5.13 -6.41
CA ARG A 167 -16.84 5.70 -7.47
C ARG A 167 -16.47 5.10 -8.83
N ASN A 168 -15.18 5.12 -9.20
CA ASN A 168 -14.72 4.60 -10.48
C ASN A 168 -14.99 3.09 -10.61
N SER A 169 -14.83 2.33 -9.51
CA SER A 169 -15.17 0.90 -9.48
C SER A 169 -16.67 0.66 -9.68
N MET A 170 -17.51 1.45 -9.02
CA MET A 170 -18.97 1.39 -9.20
C MET A 170 -19.37 1.78 -10.63
N GLU A 171 -18.81 2.86 -11.19
CA GLU A 171 -19.05 3.30 -12.57
C GLU A 171 -18.67 2.20 -13.58
N GLN A 172 -17.53 1.54 -13.40
CA GLN A 172 -17.13 0.39 -14.23
C GLN A 172 -18.13 -0.78 -14.12
N SER A 173 -18.62 -1.08 -12.91
CA SER A 173 -19.60 -2.15 -12.72
C SER A 173 -20.94 -1.84 -13.39
N VAL A 174 -21.37 -0.58 -13.36
CA VAL A 174 -22.58 -0.11 -14.03
C VAL A 174 -22.44 -0.20 -15.54
N GLU A 175 -21.30 0.22 -16.09
CA GLU A 175 -21.06 0.16 -17.53
C GLU A 175 -20.96 -1.29 -18.03
N GLU A 176 -20.37 -2.19 -17.25
CA GLU A 176 -20.36 -3.63 -17.55
C GLU A 176 -21.77 -4.24 -17.52
N LEU A 177 -22.61 -3.88 -16.53
CA LEU A 177 -24.01 -4.32 -16.49
C LEU A 177 -24.82 -3.77 -17.66
N ARG A 178 -24.58 -2.50 -18.03
CA ARG A 178 -25.21 -1.86 -19.19
C ARG A 178 -24.82 -2.58 -20.48
N ARG A 179 -23.54 -2.88 -20.68
CA ARG A 179 -23.06 -3.65 -21.84
C ARG A 179 -23.74 -5.02 -21.93
N ARG A 180 -23.83 -5.75 -20.81
CA ARG A 180 -24.53 -7.05 -20.76
C ARG A 180 -26.01 -6.92 -21.08
N TYR A 181 -26.67 -5.87 -20.59
CA TYR A 181 -28.06 -5.58 -20.90
C TYR A 181 -28.25 -5.33 -22.41
N ASP A 182 -27.41 -4.50 -23.01
CA ASP A 182 -27.47 -4.21 -24.45
C ASP A 182 -27.23 -5.48 -25.29
N GLU A 183 -26.30 -6.34 -24.87
CA GLU A 183 -26.07 -7.66 -25.48
C GLU A 183 -27.29 -8.58 -25.36
N GLU A 184 -27.95 -8.60 -24.20
CA GLU A 184 -29.17 -9.38 -23.97
C GLU A 184 -30.32 -8.89 -24.85
N VAL A 185 -30.49 -7.57 -24.97
CA VAL A 185 -31.49 -6.95 -25.85
C VAL A 185 -31.21 -7.30 -27.31
N ASN A 186 -29.95 -7.23 -27.75
CA ASN A 186 -29.56 -7.60 -29.11
C ASN A 186 -29.83 -9.08 -29.38
N ARG A 187 -29.50 -9.98 -28.45
CA ARG A 187 -29.73 -11.41 -28.59
C ARG A 187 -31.22 -11.75 -28.62
N ARG A 188 -32.01 -11.10 -27.75
CA ARG A 188 -33.47 -11.21 -27.77
C ARG A 188 -34.04 -10.75 -29.12
N THR A 189 -33.59 -9.60 -29.63
CA THR A 189 -34.04 -9.05 -30.91
C THR A 189 -33.69 -10.00 -32.07
N ALA A 190 -32.48 -10.59 -32.06
CA ALA A 190 -32.08 -11.59 -33.05
C ALA A 190 -32.98 -12.84 -32.99
N ALA A 191 -33.27 -13.36 -31.80
CA ALA A 191 -34.17 -14.50 -31.63
C ALA A 191 -35.62 -14.18 -32.04
N GLU A 192 -36.12 -12.97 -31.74
CA GLU A 192 -37.44 -12.50 -32.18
C GLU A 192 -37.52 -12.38 -33.72
N ASN A 193 -36.43 -11.94 -34.37
CA ASN A 193 -36.34 -11.88 -35.83
C ASN A 193 -36.32 -13.28 -36.44
N GLU A 194 -35.54 -14.22 -35.87
CA GLU A 194 -35.51 -15.62 -36.31
C GLU A 194 -36.89 -16.28 -36.14
N PHE A 195 -37.53 -16.10 -34.99
CA PHE A 195 -38.90 -16.57 -34.75
C PHE A 195 -39.89 -16.00 -35.77
N SER A 196 -39.76 -14.71 -36.10
CA SER A 196 -40.58 -14.07 -37.12
C SER A 196 -40.31 -14.63 -38.52
N GLY A 197 -39.09 -15.06 -38.82
CA GLY A 197 -38.72 -15.78 -40.05
C GLY A 197 -39.35 -17.17 -40.08
N LEU A 198 -39.15 -17.97 -39.04
CA LEU A 198 -39.73 -19.31 -38.91
C LEU A 198 -41.25 -19.29 -39.02
N LYS A 199 -41.92 -18.27 -38.46
CA LYS A 199 -43.37 -18.11 -38.62
C LYS A 199 -43.78 -17.94 -40.08
N ARG A 200 -43.05 -17.11 -40.85
CA ARG A 200 -43.30 -16.94 -42.29
C ARG A 200 -43.05 -18.22 -43.06
N ASP A 201 -42.01 -18.97 -42.72
CA ASP A 201 -41.69 -20.26 -43.37
C ASP A 201 -42.77 -21.31 -43.08
N VAL A 202 -43.29 -21.34 -41.85
CA VAL A 202 -44.41 -22.18 -41.47
C VAL A 202 -45.67 -21.80 -42.26
N ASP A 203 -46.01 -20.51 -42.34
CA ASP A 203 -47.14 -20.03 -43.11
C ASP A 203 -47.00 -20.39 -44.61
N ALA A 204 -45.80 -20.21 -45.18
CA ALA A 204 -45.50 -20.59 -46.56
C ALA A 204 -45.62 -22.11 -46.79
N ALA A 205 -45.14 -22.93 -45.86
CA ALA A 205 -45.28 -24.38 -45.92
C ALA A 205 -46.76 -24.81 -45.82
N PHE A 206 -47.56 -24.14 -45.00
CA PHE A 206 -49.01 -24.37 -44.91
C PHE A 206 -49.72 -24.01 -46.22
N MET A 207 -49.36 -22.89 -46.85
CA MET A 207 -49.90 -22.52 -48.17
C MET A 207 -49.54 -23.56 -49.24
N HIS A 208 -48.28 -23.97 -49.31
CA HIS A 208 -47.84 -25.00 -50.25
C HIS A 208 -48.53 -26.35 -50.00
N LYS A 209 -48.72 -26.74 -48.73
CA LYS A 209 -49.49 -27.92 -48.36
C LYS A 209 -50.94 -27.82 -48.86
N ALA A 210 -51.59 -26.67 -48.66
CA ALA A 210 -52.96 -26.45 -49.12
C ALA A 210 -53.06 -26.53 -50.66
N GLU A 211 -52.12 -25.94 -51.39
CA GLU A 211 -52.06 -26.04 -52.86
C GLU A 211 -51.88 -27.50 -53.33
N LEU A 212 -51.00 -28.26 -52.68
CA LEU A 212 -50.82 -29.68 -52.97
C LEU A 212 -52.09 -30.49 -52.65
N GLN A 213 -52.80 -30.17 -51.58
CA GLN A 213 -54.06 -30.83 -51.23
C GLN A 213 -55.11 -30.59 -52.32
N VAL A 214 -55.27 -29.35 -52.79
CA VAL A 214 -56.21 -29.03 -53.88
C VAL A 214 -55.86 -29.81 -55.16
N LYS A 215 -54.57 -29.93 -55.49
CA LYS A 215 -54.13 -30.73 -56.65
C LYS A 215 -54.40 -32.23 -56.47
N ALA A 216 -54.21 -32.75 -55.25
CA ALA A 216 -54.52 -34.14 -54.94
C ALA A 216 -56.03 -34.41 -55.05
N ASP A 217 -56.86 -33.51 -54.52
CA ASP A 217 -58.31 -33.60 -54.60
C ASP A 217 -58.78 -33.53 -56.06
N SER A 218 -58.24 -32.60 -56.87
CA SER A 218 -58.58 -32.50 -58.29
C SER A 218 -58.20 -33.75 -59.10
N LEU A 219 -57.03 -34.34 -58.82
CA LEU A 219 -56.62 -35.60 -59.45
C LEU A 219 -57.51 -36.77 -58.99
N SER A 220 -57.94 -36.76 -57.73
CA SER A 220 -58.87 -37.78 -57.25
C SER A 220 -60.24 -37.66 -57.92
N ASP A 221 -60.72 -36.44 -58.15
CA ASP A 221 -61.96 -36.18 -58.88
C ASP A 221 -61.84 -36.63 -60.34
N GLU A 222 -60.71 -36.39 -61.00
CA GLU A 222 -60.44 -36.86 -62.36
C GLU A 222 -60.42 -38.39 -62.45
N ILE A 223 -59.77 -39.07 -61.49
CA ILE A 223 -59.79 -40.53 -61.40
C ILE A 223 -61.21 -41.06 -61.20
N ASN A 224 -61.99 -40.43 -60.33
CA ASN A 224 -63.38 -40.82 -60.08
C ASN A 224 -64.25 -40.61 -61.32
N PHE A 225 -64.08 -39.49 -62.03
CA PHE A 225 -64.75 -39.24 -63.29
C PHE A 225 -64.43 -40.31 -64.33
N LEU A 226 -63.14 -40.61 -64.56
CA LEU A 226 -62.73 -41.66 -65.50
C LEU A 226 -63.27 -43.04 -65.12
N ARG A 227 -63.31 -43.39 -63.84
CA ARG A 227 -63.94 -44.64 -63.37
C ARG A 227 -65.43 -44.67 -63.74
N THR A 228 -66.18 -43.62 -63.42
CA THR A 228 -67.61 -43.56 -63.75
C THR A 228 -67.87 -43.59 -65.26
N LEU A 229 -66.99 -42.97 -66.06
CA LEU A 229 -67.07 -42.98 -67.51
C LEU A 229 -66.85 -44.39 -68.06
N TYR A 230 -65.79 -45.08 -67.62
CA TYR A 230 -65.52 -46.44 -68.07
C TYR A 230 -66.58 -47.43 -67.61
N ASP A 231 -67.12 -47.30 -66.40
CA ASP A 231 -68.24 -48.15 -65.94
C ASP A 231 -69.49 -47.96 -66.81
N ALA A 232 -69.79 -46.72 -67.23
CA ALA A 232 -70.89 -46.42 -68.13
C ALA A 232 -70.64 -46.97 -69.55
N GLU A 233 -69.43 -46.82 -70.08
CA GLU A 233 -69.05 -47.35 -71.39
C GLU A 233 -69.10 -48.89 -71.41
N ILE A 234 -68.59 -49.55 -70.37
CA ILE A 234 -68.69 -51.01 -70.21
C ILE A 234 -70.16 -51.44 -70.17
N SER A 235 -71.01 -50.73 -69.42
CA SER A 235 -72.44 -51.02 -69.35
C SER A 235 -73.14 -50.86 -70.72
N GLN A 236 -72.76 -49.83 -71.47
CA GLN A 236 -73.28 -49.60 -72.84
C GLN A 236 -72.83 -50.71 -73.80
N LEU A 237 -71.55 -51.08 -73.77
CA LEU A 237 -71.00 -52.16 -74.59
C LEU A 237 -71.63 -53.51 -74.23
N GLN A 238 -71.85 -53.79 -72.94
CA GLN A 238 -72.60 -54.97 -72.50
C GLN A 238 -74.02 -54.96 -73.06
N GLY A 239 -74.70 -53.81 -73.06
CA GLY A 239 -76.00 -53.60 -73.69
C GLY A 239 -76.00 -53.89 -75.20
N GLN A 240 -75.02 -53.34 -75.93
CA GLN A 240 -74.86 -53.59 -77.37
C GLN A 240 -74.55 -55.06 -77.69
N ILE A 241 -73.76 -55.74 -76.86
CA ILE A 241 -73.46 -57.17 -77.02
C ILE A 241 -74.73 -58.01 -76.79
N SER A 242 -75.56 -57.67 -75.79
CA SER A 242 -76.87 -58.32 -75.62
C SER A 242 -77.80 -58.10 -76.81
N ASP A 243 -77.84 -56.88 -77.37
CA ASP A 243 -78.69 -56.53 -78.53
C ASP A 243 -78.19 -57.14 -79.85
N THR A 244 -76.89 -57.41 -79.98
CA THR A 244 -76.27 -57.95 -81.20
C THR A 244 -76.14 -59.48 -81.18
N SER A 245 -76.60 -60.17 -80.13
CA SER A 245 -76.59 -61.63 -80.03
C SER A 245 -77.66 -62.34 -80.89
N VAL A 246 -77.78 -61.95 -82.16
CA VAL A 246 -78.44 -62.73 -83.21
C VAL A 246 -77.36 -63.23 -84.15
N VAL A 247 -77.05 -64.53 -84.02
CA VAL A 247 -76.10 -65.24 -84.88
C VAL A 247 -76.67 -65.28 -86.29
N VAL A 248 -76.22 -64.37 -87.14
CA VAL A 248 -76.48 -64.40 -88.58
C VAL A 248 -75.30 -65.05 -89.28
N SER A 249 -75.44 -66.33 -89.58
CA SER A 249 -74.57 -67.04 -90.52
C SER A 249 -74.83 -66.52 -91.93
N MET A 250 -74.03 -65.56 -92.39
CA MET A 250 -74.03 -65.12 -93.79
C MET A 250 -72.93 -65.84 -94.57
N ASN A 251 -73.34 -66.80 -95.40
CA ASN A 251 -72.50 -67.33 -96.47
C ASN A 251 -72.46 -66.32 -97.61
N ASN A 252 -71.37 -65.56 -97.72
CA ASN A 252 -71.13 -64.64 -98.83
C ASN A 252 -70.00 -65.18 -99.71
N SER A 253 -70.37 -66.01 -100.69
CA SER A 253 -69.49 -66.31 -101.83
C SER A 253 -69.69 -65.20 -102.87
N ARG A 254 -68.77 -64.24 -102.88
CA ARG A 254 -68.51 -63.40 -104.05
C ARG A 254 -67.05 -63.62 -104.39
N ASP A 255 -66.78 -63.87 -105.66
CA ASP A 255 -65.42 -63.93 -106.19
C ASP A 255 -64.81 -62.53 -106.03
N LEU A 256 -64.18 -62.36 -104.87
CA LEU A 256 -63.27 -61.29 -104.55
C LEU A 256 -61.90 -61.79 -104.98
N ASP A 257 -61.05 -60.91 -105.50
CA ASP A 257 -59.63 -61.25 -105.63
C ASP A 257 -59.05 -61.41 -104.22
N LEU A 258 -59.18 -62.63 -103.73
CA LEU A 258 -58.76 -63.02 -102.39
C LEU A 258 -57.28 -62.74 -102.22
N ASN A 259 -56.47 -62.84 -103.27
CA ASN A 259 -55.03 -62.65 -103.15
C ASN A 259 -54.66 -61.18 -102.95
N GLY A 260 -55.30 -60.25 -103.65
CA GLY A 260 -55.09 -58.80 -103.47
C GLY A 260 -55.53 -58.31 -102.08
N ILE A 261 -56.74 -58.71 -101.65
CA ILE A 261 -57.27 -58.35 -100.32
C ILE A 261 -56.47 -59.03 -99.21
N ILE A 262 -56.08 -60.30 -99.37
CA ILE A 262 -55.21 -60.98 -98.40
C ILE A 262 -53.84 -60.28 -98.33
N GLY A 263 -53.31 -59.80 -99.45
CA GLY A 263 -52.07 -59.02 -99.49
C GLY A 263 -52.18 -57.69 -98.75
N GLU A 264 -53.24 -56.91 -98.99
CA GLU A 264 -53.49 -55.63 -98.32
C GLU A 264 -53.80 -55.81 -96.83
N VAL A 265 -54.59 -56.81 -96.47
CA VAL A 265 -54.87 -57.17 -95.06
C VAL A 265 -53.58 -57.62 -94.37
N ARG A 266 -52.73 -58.42 -95.01
CA ARG A 266 -51.41 -58.78 -94.49
C ARG A 266 -50.54 -57.56 -94.27
N ALA A 267 -50.49 -56.63 -95.22
CA ALA A 267 -49.73 -55.39 -95.09
C ALA A 267 -50.26 -54.52 -93.94
N GLN A 268 -51.58 -54.40 -93.76
CA GLN A 268 -52.17 -53.68 -92.63
C GLN A 268 -51.87 -54.35 -91.29
N TYR A 269 -51.92 -55.69 -91.20
CA TYR A 269 -51.53 -56.41 -89.99
C TYR A 269 -50.04 -56.24 -89.69
N GLU A 270 -49.19 -56.26 -90.71
CA GLU A 270 -47.76 -56.02 -90.58
C GLU A 270 -47.48 -54.58 -90.11
N ASP A 271 -48.19 -53.59 -90.65
CA ASP A 271 -48.09 -52.19 -90.22
C ASP A 271 -48.61 -51.97 -88.79
N ILE A 272 -49.72 -52.61 -88.41
CA ILE A 272 -50.27 -52.53 -87.04
C ILE A 272 -49.33 -53.24 -86.06
N ALA A 273 -48.77 -54.39 -86.43
CA ALA A 273 -47.79 -55.10 -85.61
C ALA A 273 -46.50 -54.29 -85.46
N ASN A 274 -46.02 -53.64 -86.52
CA ASN A 274 -44.86 -52.76 -86.48
C ASN A 274 -45.13 -51.48 -85.65
N ARG A 275 -46.30 -50.86 -85.78
CA ARG A 275 -46.70 -49.72 -84.94
C ARG A 275 -46.82 -50.11 -83.47
N SER A 276 -47.49 -51.22 -83.16
CA SER A 276 -47.62 -51.73 -81.79
C SER A 276 -46.25 -52.06 -81.18
N ARG A 277 -45.34 -52.66 -81.96
CA ARG A 277 -43.96 -52.90 -81.53
C ARG A 277 -43.22 -51.58 -81.28
N GLY A 278 -43.32 -50.61 -82.19
CA GLY A 278 -42.69 -49.30 -82.05
C GLY A 278 -43.21 -48.50 -80.85
N GLU A 279 -44.52 -48.52 -80.60
CA GLU A 279 -45.16 -47.89 -79.44
C GLU A 279 -44.74 -48.57 -78.13
N ALA A 280 -44.66 -49.90 -78.12
CA ALA A 280 -44.17 -50.64 -76.96
C ALA A 280 -42.68 -50.32 -76.68
N GLU A 281 -41.83 -50.32 -77.71
CA GLU A 281 -40.42 -49.96 -77.59
C GLU A 281 -40.25 -48.50 -77.11
N ALA A 282 -41.02 -47.55 -77.66
CA ALA A 282 -41.00 -46.15 -77.23
C ALA A 282 -41.48 -45.98 -75.77
N MET A 283 -42.53 -46.70 -75.37
CA MET A 283 -43.03 -46.72 -74.01
C MET A 283 -41.99 -47.29 -73.03
N TYR A 284 -41.33 -48.40 -73.37
CA TYR A 284 -40.24 -48.95 -72.56
C TYR A 284 -39.04 -48.01 -72.47
N GLN A 285 -38.65 -47.37 -73.57
CA GLN A 285 -37.56 -46.38 -73.57
C GLN A 285 -37.89 -45.17 -72.69
N SER A 286 -39.12 -44.64 -72.79
CA SER A 286 -39.60 -43.54 -71.96
C SER A 286 -39.61 -43.92 -70.48
N ARG A 287 -40.16 -45.08 -70.11
CA ARG A 287 -40.18 -45.57 -68.73
C ARG A 287 -38.77 -45.81 -68.19
N PHE A 288 -37.85 -46.33 -69.00
CA PHE A 288 -36.47 -46.53 -68.60
C PHE A 288 -35.75 -45.19 -68.35
N ALA A 289 -35.98 -44.19 -69.21
CA ALA A 289 -35.44 -42.84 -69.01
C ALA A 289 -36.01 -42.15 -67.76
N GLU A 290 -37.31 -42.29 -67.49
CA GLU A 290 -37.93 -41.80 -66.25
C GLU A 290 -37.32 -42.45 -65.00
N LEU A 291 -37.15 -43.78 -65.01
CA LEU A 291 -36.51 -44.50 -63.91
C LEU A 291 -35.04 -44.08 -63.72
N GLN A 292 -34.30 -43.90 -64.82
CA GLN A 292 -32.91 -43.44 -64.77
C GLN A 292 -32.79 -42.03 -64.19
N THR A 293 -33.66 -41.10 -64.61
CA THR A 293 -33.66 -39.73 -64.08
C THR A 293 -34.13 -39.68 -62.63
N ALA A 294 -35.13 -40.47 -62.24
CA ALA A 294 -35.57 -40.59 -60.85
C ALA A 294 -34.48 -41.17 -59.94
N ALA A 295 -33.78 -42.22 -60.39
CA ALA A 295 -32.63 -42.79 -59.69
C ALA A 295 -31.49 -41.77 -59.55
N GLY A 296 -31.19 -41.01 -60.61
CA GLY A 296 -30.20 -39.93 -60.58
C GLY A 296 -30.57 -38.80 -59.60
N ARG A 297 -31.84 -38.37 -59.57
CA ARG A 297 -32.34 -37.39 -58.59
C ARG A 297 -32.24 -37.90 -57.16
N SER A 298 -32.62 -39.15 -56.91
CA SER A 298 -32.49 -39.77 -55.59
C SER A 298 -31.03 -39.84 -55.15
N GLY A 299 -30.11 -40.21 -56.05
CA GLY A 299 -28.66 -40.20 -55.80
C GLY A 299 -28.13 -38.80 -55.46
N ASN A 300 -28.54 -37.78 -56.22
CA ASN A 300 -28.15 -36.39 -55.97
C ASN A 300 -28.69 -35.86 -54.63
N ASN A 301 -29.92 -36.19 -54.27
CA ASN A 301 -30.52 -35.80 -52.98
C ASN A 301 -29.78 -36.47 -51.81
N LEU A 302 -29.45 -37.75 -51.93
CA LEU A 302 -28.65 -38.47 -50.93
C LEU A 302 -27.25 -37.86 -50.80
N GLN A 303 -26.63 -37.47 -51.92
CA GLN A 303 -25.34 -36.80 -51.91
C GLN A 303 -25.41 -35.42 -51.25
N SER A 304 -26.42 -34.61 -51.59
CA SER A 304 -26.65 -33.31 -50.96
C SER A 304 -26.86 -33.42 -49.45
N SER A 305 -27.69 -34.37 -49.00
CA SER A 305 -27.91 -34.61 -47.57
C SER A 305 -26.63 -35.10 -46.89
N ARG A 306 -25.84 -35.95 -47.53
CA ARG A 306 -24.53 -36.37 -47.02
C ARG A 306 -23.57 -35.18 -46.87
N ASP A 307 -23.54 -34.27 -47.83
CA ASP A 307 -22.68 -33.09 -47.79
C ASP A 307 -23.11 -32.11 -46.68
N GLU A 308 -24.42 -31.96 -46.46
CA GLU A 308 -24.99 -31.20 -45.34
C GLU A 308 -24.66 -31.84 -43.98
N ILE A 309 -24.78 -33.16 -43.86
CA ILE A 309 -24.35 -33.89 -42.66
C ILE A 309 -22.85 -33.66 -42.42
N CYS A 310 -22.02 -33.64 -43.47
CA CYS A 310 -20.60 -33.35 -43.33
C CYS A 310 -20.34 -31.91 -42.89
N SER A 311 -21.07 -30.93 -43.41
CA SER A 311 -20.91 -29.51 -43.02
C SER A 311 -21.35 -29.27 -41.58
N LEU A 312 -22.50 -29.82 -41.17
CA LEU A 312 -22.98 -29.77 -39.80
C LEU A 312 -22.01 -30.45 -38.83
N ASN A 313 -21.44 -31.60 -39.20
CA ASN A 313 -20.41 -32.24 -38.38
C ASN A 313 -19.15 -31.37 -38.22
N ARG A 314 -18.72 -30.64 -39.26
CA ARG A 314 -17.60 -29.70 -39.15
C ARG A 314 -17.95 -28.53 -38.22
N ALA A 315 -19.16 -27.98 -38.33
CA ALA A 315 -19.63 -26.92 -37.45
C ALA A 315 -19.68 -27.39 -35.98
N ILE A 316 -20.17 -28.60 -35.72
CA ILE A 316 -20.19 -29.22 -34.39
C ILE A 316 -18.76 -29.32 -33.82
N GLN A 317 -17.78 -29.74 -34.63
CA GLN A 317 -16.39 -29.83 -34.16
C GLN A 317 -15.76 -28.45 -33.89
N SER A 318 -16.07 -27.44 -34.71
CA SER A 318 -15.64 -26.06 -34.46
C SER A 318 -16.20 -25.53 -33.13
N LEU A 319 -17.52 -25.67 -32.93
CA LEU A 319 -18.19 -25.24 -31.70
C LEU A 319 -17.68 -25.98 -30.47
N ARG A 320 -17.37 -27.28 -30.58
CA ARG A 320 -16.72 -28.04 -29.49
C ARG A 320 -15.34 -27.47 -29.16
N GLY A 321 -14.53 -27.16 -30.16
CA GLY A 321 -13.23 -26.53 -29.95
C GLY A 321 -13.34 -25.14 -29.31
N GLU A 322 -14.34 -24.35 -29.69
CA GLU A 322 -14.63 -23.06 -29.06
C GLU A 322 -15.07 -23.22 -27.59
N ILE A 323 -15.94 -24.18 -27.30
CA ILE A 323 -16.35 -24.54 -25.93
C ILE A 323 -15.13 -24.94 -25.09
N ASP A 324 -14.26 -25.81 -25.61
CA ASP A 324 -13.06 -26.26 -24.89
C ASP A 324 -12.07 -25.11 -24.65
N SER A 325 -11.90 -24.21 -25.62
CA SER A 325 -11.08 -23.00 -25.49
C SER A 325 -11.62 -22.06 -24.42
N VAL A 326 -12.93 -21.77 -24.44
CA VAL A 326 -13.58 -20.91 -23.44
C VAL A 326 -13.53 -21.55 -22.05
N ASN A 327 -13.71 -22.87 -21.95
CA ASN A 327 -13.57 -23.59 -20.68
C ASN A 327 -12.13 -23.52 -20.13
N ALA A 328 -11.11 -23.64 -21.00
CA ALA A 328 -9.72 -23.47 -20.60
C ALA A 328 -9.44 -22.04 -20.11
N GLN A 329 -9.98 -21.02 -20.80
CA GLN A 329 -9.89 -19.63 -20.34
C GLN A 329 -10.57 -19.41 -18.99
N ARG A 330 -11.79 -19.96 -18.81
CA ARG A 330 -12.51 -19.89 -17.54
C ARG A 330 -11.70 -20.52 -16.40
N SER A 331 -11.16 -21.71 -16.60
CA SER A 331 -10.32 -22.38 -15.61
C SER A 331 -9.05 -21.59 -15.28
N GLY A 332 -8.42 -20.98 -16.29
CA GLY A 332 -7.28 -20.09 -16.09
C GLY A 332 -7.62 -18.86 -15.25
N LEU A 333 -8.76 -18.22 -15.52
CA LEU A 333 -9.25 -17.08 -14.74
C LEU A 333 -9.63 -17.48 -13.31
N GLU A 334 -10.31 -18.60 -13.13
CA GLU A 334 -10.63 -19.16 -11.79
C GLU A 334 -9.35 -19.40 -10.98
N SER A 335 -8.31 -19.97 -11.59
CA SER A 335 -7.01 -20.15 -10.94
C SER A 335 -6.35 -18.83 -10.57
N ALA A 336 -6.42 -17.81 -11.44
CA ALA A 336 -5.85 -16.49 -11.17
C ALA A 336 -6.60 -15.76 -10.05
N ILE A 337 -7.93 -15.90 -9.98
CA ILE A 337 -8.76 -15.37 -8.89
C ILE A 337 -8.35 -16.03 -7.58
N ASN A 338 -8.31 -17.37 -7.52
CA ASN A 338 -7.92 -18.09 -6.31
C ASN A 338 -6.51 -17.70 -5.82
N GLU A 339 -5.57 -17.48 -6.74
CA GLU A 339 -4.22 -17.03 -6.38
C GLU A 339 -4.21 -15.59 -5.86
N ALA A 340 -4.98 -14.68 -6.48
CA ALA A 340 -5.11 -13.30 -6.02
C ALA A 340 -5.79 -13.21 -4.65
N GLU A 341 -6.85 -13.99 -4.42
CA GLU A 341 -7.52 -14.12 -3.14
C GLU A 341 -6.59 -14.66 -2.07
N GLY A 342 -5.85 -15.74 -2.36
CA GLY A 342 -4.87 -16.31 -1.43
C GLY A 342 -3.74 -15.34 -1.09
N ARG A 343 -3.22 -14.59 -2.08
CA ARG A 343 -2.23 -13.51 -1.84
C ARG A 343 -2.81 -12.38 -0.99
N GLY A 344 -4.06 -11.98 -1.24
CA GLY A 344 -4.77 -10.97 -0.47
C GLY A 344 -4.98 -11.39 1.00
N GLU A 345 -5.44 -12.62 1.22
CA GLU A 345 -5.64 -13.17 2.57
C GLU A 345 -4.33 -13.23 3.35
N ALA A 346 -3.24 -13.70 2.72
CA ALA A 346 -1.92 -13.74 3.33
C ALA A 346 -1.42 -12.34 3.73
N ALA A 347 -1.62 -11.33 2.88
CA ALA A 347 -1.25 -9.95 3.17
C ALA A 347 -2.06 -9.38 4.35
N VAL A 348 -3.37 -9.62 4.39
CA VAL A 348 -4.24 -9.20 5.51
C VAL A 348 -3.82 -9.89 6.80
N LYS A 349 -3.51 -11.19 6.76
CA LYS A 349 -3.05 -11.94 7.92
C LYS A 349 -1.72 -11.40 8.45
N ASN A 350 -0.79 -11.06 7.56
CA ASN A 350 0.49 -10.45 7.95
C ASN A 350 0.28 -9.07 8.60
N ALA A 351 -0.53 -8.19 7.99
CA ALA A 351 -0.82 -6.88 8.53
C ALA A 351 -1.50 -6.95 9.91
N LYS A 352 -2.47 -7.86 10.09
CA LYS A 352 -3.10 -8.14 11.39
C LYS A 352 -2.08 -8.63 12.43
N GLY A 353 -1.17 -9.51 12.03
CA GLY A 353 -0.06 -9.96 12.89
C GLY A 353 0.81 -8.79 13.34
N LYS A 354 1.22 -7.93 12.40
CA LYS A 354 2.03 -6.73 12.71
C LYS A 354 1.32 -5.75 13.63
N LEU A 355 0.02 -5.56 13.42
CA LEU A 355 -0.82 -4.73 14.28
C LEU A 355 -0.85 -5.29 15.71
N SER A 356 -1.09 -6.59 15.87
CA SER A 356 -1.09 -7.24 17.19
C SER A 356 0.29 -7.14 17.90
N GLU A 357 1.39 -7.29 17.16
CA GLU A 357 2.74 -7.09 17.71
C GLU A 357 2.94 -5.64 18.21
N LEU A 358 2.51 -4.65 17.43
CA LEU A 358 2.62 -3.24 17.80
C LEU A 358 1.73 -2.88 18.99
N GLU A 359 0.51 -3.43 19.06
CA GLU A 359 -0.38 -3.28 20.20
C GLU A 359 0.22 -3.88 21.47
N ALA A 360 0.82 -5.07 21.37
CA ALA A 360 1.51 -5.70 22.49
C ALA A 360 2.73 -4.87 22.95
N ALA A 361 3.52 -4.34 22.01
CA ALA A 361 4.64 -3.45 22.32
C ALA A 361 4.18 -2.15 23.00
N LEU A 362 3.08 -1.54 22.52
CA LEU A 362 2.47 -0.36 23.13
C LEU A 362 2.02 -0.64 24.57
N GLN A 363 1.35 -1.77 24.79
CA GLN A 363 0.90 -2.15 26.15
C GLN A 363 2.09 -2.37 27.08
N LYS A 364 3.14 -3.03 26.60
CA LYS A 364 4.39 -3.19 27.37
C LYS A 364 5.01 -1.84 27.73
N ALA A 365 5.12 -0.92 26.76
CA ALA A 365 5.66 0.42 27.01
C ALA A 365 4.82 1.22 28.02
N LYS A 366 3.48 1.09 27.97
CA LYS A 366 2.59 1.69 28.99
C LYS A 366 2.82 1.11 30.38
N GLN A 367 3.00 -0.21 30.49
CA GLN A 367 3.32 -0.87 31.75
C GLN A 367 4.69 -0.44 32.29
N ASP A 368 5.69 -0.34 31.42
CA ASP A 368 7.03 0.14 31.78
C ASP A 368 7.01 1.59 32.26
N MET A 369 6.27 2.47 31.59
CA MET A 369 6.08 3.86 32.02
C MET A 369 5.39 3.92 33.40
N ALA A 370 4.33 3.13 33.60
CA ALA A 370 3.65 3.06 34.90
C ALA A 370 4.56 2.50 36.01
N ARG A 371 5.48 1.59 35.68
CA ARG A 371 6.50 1.09 36.60
C ARG A 371 7.52 2.18 36.94
N GLN A 372 8.06 2.88 35.94
CA GLN A 372 9.00 3.99 36.17
C GLN A 372 8.38 5.08 37.05
N LEU A 373 7.12 5.46 36.81
CA LEU A 373 6.43 6.45 37.65
C LEU A 373 6.35 6.01 39.12
N ARG A 374 6.11 4.71 39.39
CA ARG A 374 6.13 4.17 40.76
C ARG A 374 7.52 4.22 41.37
N GLU A 375 8.55 3.79 40.64
CA GLU A 375 9.95 3.84 41.09
C GLU A 375 10.40 5.28 41.36
N TYR A 376 10.01 6.24 40.52
CA TYR A 376 10.28 7.67 40.76
C TYR A 376 9.56 8.21 42.00
N GLN A 377 8.31 7.81 42.24
CA GLN A 377 7.58 8.22 43.44
C GLN A 377 8.22 7.64 44.71
N GLU A 378 8.65 6.38 44.68
CA GLU A 378 9.38 5.75 45.78
C GLU A 378 10.69 6.47 46.06
N LEU A 379 11.47 6.79 45.02
CA LEU A 379 12.72 7.54 45.16
C LEU A 379 12.49 8.96 45.70
N MET A 380 11.43 9.63 45.26
CA MET A 380 11.03 10.93 45.80
C MET A 380 10.69 10.83 47.29
N ASN A 381 9.95 9.80 47.71
CA ASN A 381 9.63 9.58 49.12
C ASN A 381 10.89 9.38 49.96
N VAL A 382 11.87 8.60 49.47
CA VAL A 382 13.18 8.43 50.14
C VAL A 382 13.92 9.76 50.22
N LYS A 383 13.94 10.55 49.13
CA LYS A 383 14.60 11.87 49.12
C LYS A 383 13.99 12.82 50.15
N LEU A 384 12.67 12.85 50.26
CA LEU A 384 11.97 13.66 51.26
C LEU A 384 12.28 13.20 52.69
N ALA A 385 12.36 11.89 52.94
CA ALA A 385 12.78 11.37 54.24
C ALA A 385 14.22 11.80 54.58
N LEU A 386 15.14 11.71 53.62
CA LEU A 386 16.52 12.16 53.79
C LEU A 386 16.63 13.68 54.03
N ASP A 387 15.82 14.50 53.36
CA ASP A 387 15.80 15.95 53.62
C ASP A 387 15.36 16.27 55.06
N ILE A 388 14.37 15.52 55.57
CA ILE A 388 13.92 15.64 56.96
C ILE A 388 15.08 15.26 57.89
N GLU A 389 15.75 14.12 57.65
CA GLU A 389 16.91 13.70 58.43
C GLU A 389 18.02 14.76 58.43
N ILE A 390 18.42 15.28 57.27
CA ILE A 390 19.43 16.34 57.16
C ILE A 390 19.01 17.59 57.94
N THR A 391 17.73 17.99 57.84
CA THR A 391 17.21 19.15 58.58
C THR A 391 17.25 18.89 60.08
N THR A 392 16.94 17.67 60.53
CA THR A 392 17.06 17.30 61.95
C THR A 392 18.51 17.29 62.41
N TYR A 393 19.44 16.71 61.64
CA TYR A 393 20.87 16.73 61.96
C TYR A 393 21.44 18.15 62.03
N LYS A 394 21.06 19.02 61.09
CA LYS A 394 21.43 20.45 61.12
C LYS A 394 20.93 21.15 62.39
N LYS A 395 19.67 20.96 62.77
CA LYS A 395 19.11 21.55 64.00
C LYS A 395 19.83 21.07 65.27
N MET A 396 20.20 19.80 65.35
CA MET A 396 20.97 19.29 66.48
C MET A 396 22.37 19.92 66.53
N LEU A 397 23.04 20.05 65.39
CA LEU A 397 24.35 20.71 65.27
C LEU A 397 24.28 22.19 65.64
N GLU A 398 23.28 22.92 65.16
CA GLU A 398 23.04 24.32 65.53
C GLU A 398 22.80 24.47 67.05
N GLY A 399 22.10 23.52 67.67
CA GLY A 399 21.93 23.47 69.13
C GLY A 399 23.24 23.22 69.89
N GLU A 400 24.10 22.36 69.37
CA GLU A 400 25.45 22.11 69.91
C GLU A 400 26.39 23.32 69.74
N GLU A 401 26.35 23.97 68.58
CA GLU A 401 27.11 25.20 68.29
C GLU A 401 26.65 26.37 69.15
N ALA A 402 25.35 26.52 69.39
CA ALA A 402 24.82 27.51 70.31
C ALA A 402 25.33 27.29 71.74
N ARG A 403 25.40 26.02 72.19
CA ARG A 403 25.93 25.69 73.52
C ARG A 403 27.43 25.99 73.60
N THR A 404 28.22 25.58 72.62
CA THR A 404 29.67 25.81 72.60
C THR A 404 30.00 27.30 72.42
N GLY A 405 29.31 28.01 71.54
CA GLY A 405 29.43 29.45 71.35
C GLY A 405 29.08 30.25 72.62
N SER A 406 28.04 29.85 73.35
CA SER A 406 27.71 30.46 74.64
C SER A 406 28.82 30.27 75.68
N VAL A 407 29.46 29.09 75.71
CA VAL A 407 30.58 28.81 76.63
C VAL A 407 31.81 29.66 76.27
N VAL A 408 32.14 29.77 74.98
CA VAL A 408 33.29 30.58 74.52
C VAL A 408 33.07 32.08 74.78
N MET A 409 31.86 32.58 74.55
CA MET A 409 31.52 33.98 74.81
C MET A 409 31.55 34.32 76.31
N ALA A 410 31.10 33.41 77.17
CA ALA A 410 31.22 33.58 78.62
C ALA A 410 32.69 33.68 79.06
N GLN A 411 33.56 32.78 78.57
CA GLN A 411 35.00 32.80 78.87
C GLN A 411 35.70 34.08 78.39
N LEU A 412 35.35 34.60 77.20
CA LEU A 412 35.91 35.87 76.69
C LEU A 412 35.50 37.07 77.54
N SER A 413 34.24 37.12 77.99
CA SER A 413 33.75 38.21 78.85
C SER A 413 34.45 38.23 80.21
N GLU A 414 34.78 37.05 80.76
CA GLU A 414 35.49 36.90 82.03
C GLU A 414 36.93 37.42 81.92
N VAL A 415 37.64 37.09 80.83
CA VAL A 415 38.98 37.62 80.53
C VAL A 415 38.97 39.14 80.36
N GLN A 416 37.96 39.68 79.68
CA GLN A 416 37.86 41.10 79.39
C GLN A 416 37.52 41.93 80.66
N SER A 417 36.67 41.38 81.53
CA SER A 417 36.41 41.96 82.85
C SER A 417 37.66 41.91 83.74
N GLY A 418 38.43 40.81 83.72
CA GLY A 418 39.71 40.69 84.41
C GLY A 418 40.76 41.72 83.97
N LEU A 419 40.89 41.97 82.66
CA LEU A 419 41.79 43.01 82.12
C LEU A 419 41.36 44.43 82.54
N SER A 420 40.05 44.67 82.63
CA SER A 420 39.52 45.97 83.08
C SER A 420 39.78 46.21 84.57
N ALA A 421 39.62 45.18 85.41
CA ALA A 421 39.91 45.23 86.83
C ALA A 421 41.41 45.44 87.10
N PHE A 422 42.29 44.76 86.37
CA PHE A 422 43.74 44.93 86.47
C PHE A 422 44.17 46.37 86.12
N ASN A 423 43.63 46.93 85.03
CA ASN A 423 43.89 48.34 84.68
C ASN A 423 43.39 49.33 85.75
N CYS A 424 42.28 49.03 86.43
CA CYS A 424 41.76 49.87 87.50
C CYS A 424 42.66 49.82 88.75
N GLN A 425 43.15 48.62 89.11
CA GLN A 425 44.06 48.39 90.24
C GLN A 425 45.38 49.15 90.07
N VAL A 426 46.03 49.03 88.90
CA VAL A 426 47.28 49.72 88.56
C VAL A 426 47.10 51.25 88.62
N ARG A 427 45.93 51.75 88.20
CA ARG A 427 45.61 53.18 88.26
C ARG A 427 45.41 53.67 89.70
N SER A 428 44.83 52.84 90.58
CA SER A 428 44.65 53.17 91.99
C SER A 428 45.97 53.18 92.76
N GLU A 429 46.87 52.23 92.49
CA GLU A 429 48.19 52.14 93.13
C GLU A 429 49.09 53.30 92.72
N MET A 430 49.04 53.73 91.45
CA MET A 430 49.75 54.94 91.00
C MET A 430 49.25 56.22 91.69
N LEU A 431 47.95 56.31 92.00
CA LEU A 431 47.37 57.43 92.73
C LEU A 431 47.70 57.38 94.23
N ALA A 432 47.72 56.19 94.83
CA ALA A 432 48.12 55.97 96.22
C ALA A 432 49.59 56.37 96.45
N TYR A 433 50.50 55.94 95.56
CA TYR A 433 51.93 56.30 95.63
C TYR A 433 52.16 57.83 95.53
N ARG A 434 51.33 58.52 94.75
CA ARG A 434 51.35 60.00 94.63
C ARG A 434 50.81 60.68 95.89
N SER A 435 49.87 60.05 96.60
CA SER A 435 49.29 60.57 97.85
C SER A 435 50.20 60.31 99.08
N GLU A 436 50.87 59.15 99.14
CA GLU A 436 51.83 58.81 100.19
C GLU A 436 53.06 59.73 100.14
N SER A 437 53.54 60.05 98.93
CA SER A 437 54.68 60.96 98.74
C SER A 437 54.38 62.40 99.19
N HIS A 438 53.12 62.84 99.14
CA HIS A 438 52.70 64.15 99.66
C HIS A 438 52.49 64.17 101.19
N ARG A 439 52.29 63.01 101.84
CA ARG A 439 52.00 62.91 103.29
C ARG A 439 53.26 62.82 104.16
N LEU A 440 54.42 62.55 103.56
CA LEU A 440 55.73 62.44 104.24
C LEU A 440 56.54 63.76 104.24
N GLN A 441 55.94 64.88 103.83
CA GLN A 441 56.60 66.20 103.77
C GLN A 441 55.83 67.33 104.51
N CYS A 442 54.85 67.00 105.35
CA CYS A 442 54.18 67.95 106.26
C CYS A 442 54.32 67.51 107.72
#